data_AF-A0A915Y0Q6-F1
#
_entry.id   AF-A0A915Y0Q6-F1
#
_cell.length_a   1.000
_cell.length_b   1.000
_cell.length_c   1.000
_cell.angle_alpha   90.00
_cell.angle_beta   90.00
_cell.angle_gamma   90.00
#
_symmetry.space_group_name_H-M   'P 1'
#
loop_
_entity.id
_entity.type
_entity.pdbx_description
1 polymer ?
#
loop_
_entity_poly.entity_id
_entity_poly.type
_entity_poly.pdbx_seq_one_letter_code
_entity_poly.pdbx_strand_id
1 'polypeptide(L)' 'MVKLTKLEKTILEAIKTAPLGLPDWNALAKAEHISLDYIQQRVEWMRRAGIIK' A
#
# COMPACT_ATOMS: atom_id res chain seq x y z
N MET A 1 18.67 3.57 -4.11
CA MET A 1 17.93 3.26 -2.86
C MET A 1 16.58 3.97 -2.95
N VAL A 2 15.47 3.24 -3.14
CA VAL A 2 14.14 3.86 -3.26
C VAL A 2 13.71 4.37 -1.89
N LYS A 3 13.51 5.67 -1.74
CA LYS A 3 13.06 6.27 -0.47
C LYS A 3 11.53 6.21 -0.41
N LEU A 4 11.00 5.34 0.44
CA LEU A 4 9.56 5.16 0.62
C LEU A 4 8.93 6.40 1.27
N THR A 5 7.83 6.88 0.69
CA THR A 5 7.01 7.93 1.30
C THR A 5 6.18 7.38 2.48
N LYS A 6 5.49 8.27 3.19
CA LYS A 6 4.56 7.90 4.27
C LYS A 6 3.55 6.85 3.78
N LEU A 7 2.93 7.10 2.62
CA LEU A 7 1.92 6.20 2.05
C LEU A 7 2.48 4.79 1.78
N GLU A 8 3.66 4.70 1.18
CA GLU A 8 4.29 3.40 0.88
C GLU A 8 4.63 2.62 2.14
N LYS A 9 5.02 3.30 3.22
CA LYS A 9 5.21 2.68 4.53
C LYS A 9 3.88 2.16 5.08
N THR A 10 2.81 2.95 5.01
CA THR A 10 1.48 2.52 5.45
C THR A 10 0.97 1.33 4.65
N ILE A 11 1.18 1.31 3.33
CA ILE A 11 0.85 0.18 2.45
C ILE A 11 1.60 -1.08 2.87
N LEU A 12 2.90 -0.96 3.16
CA LEU A 12 3.73 -2.08 3.64
C LEU A 12 3.24 -2.61 4.99
N GLU A 13 2.90 -1.73 5.93
CA GLU A 13 2.36 -2.13 7.23
C GLU A 13 0.99 -2.80 7.09
N ALA A 14 0.11 -2.29 6.22
CA ALA A 14 -1.17 -2.91 5.93
C ALA A 14 -0.99 -4.33 5.37
N ILE A 15 -0.05 -4.54 4.44
CA ILE A 15 0.25 -5.87 3.89
C ILE A 15 0.79 -6.81 4.98
N LYS A 16 1.68 -6.33 5.86
CA LYS A 16 2.28 -7.14 6.94
C LYS A 16 1.29 -7.51 8.04
N THR A 17 0.34 -6.63 8.34
CA THR A 17 -0.66 -6.82 9.39
C THR A 17 -1.91 -7.54 8.90
N ALA A 18 -2.10 -7.64 7.58
CA ALA A 18 -3.25 -8.34 7.01
C ALA A 18 -3.16 -9.86 7.27
N PRO A 19 -4.21 -10.47 7.86
CA PRO A 19 -4.19 -11.87 8.32
C PRO A 19 -4.02 -12.90 7.20
N LEU A 20 -4.25 -12.53 5.94
CA LEU A 20 -4.09 -13.39 4.75
C LEU A 20 -3.32 -12.69 3.61
N GLY A 21 -2.58 -11.62 3.93
CA GLY A 21 -1.99 -10.74 2.89
C GLY A 21 -3.04 -9.98 2.07
N LEU A 22 -4.28 -9.93 2.57
CA LEU A 22 -5.41 -9.18 2.00
C LEU A 22 -5.72 -7.95 2.87
N PRO A 23 -4.96 -6.85 2.75
CA PRO A 23 -5.27 -5.60 3.41
C PRO A 23 -6.56 -4.98 2.88
N ASP A 24 -7.30 -4.32 3.77
CA ASP A 24 -8.50 -3.57 3.41
C ASP A 24 -8.09 -2.20 2.83
N TRP A 25 -7.89 -2.18 1.51
CA TRP A 25 -7.51 -0.97 0.79
C TRP A 25 -8.58 0.12 0.85
N ASN A 26 -9.85 -0.23 1.03
CA ASN A 26 -10.94 0.75 1.16
C ASN A 26 -10.86 1.47 2.51
N ALA A 27 -10.60 0.73 3.59
CA ALA A 27 -10.36 1.31 4.90
C ALA A 27 -9.12 2.23 4.89
N LEU A 28 -8.04 1.79 4.23
CA LEU A 28 -6.81 2.59 4.09
C LEU A 28 -7.05 3.87 3.27
N ALA A 29 -7.77 3.77 2.16
CA ALA A 29 -8.15 4.90 1.31
C ALA A 29 -8.91 5.98 2.09
N LYS A 30 -9.89 5.55 2.90
CA LYS A 30 -10.67 6.44 3.77
C LYS A 30 -9.80 7.09 4.85
N ALA A 31 -8.93 6.33 5.50
CA ALA A 31 -8.07 6.84 6.58
C ALA A 31 -7.05 7.87 6.08
N GLU A 32 -6.47 7.64 4.90
CA GLU A 32 -5.47 8.55 4.31
C GLU A 32 -6.10 9.63 3.40
N HIS A 33 -7.44 9.69 3.31
CA HIS A 33 -8.19 10.64 2.47
C HIS A 33 -7.72 10.63 0.99
N ILE A 34 -7.46 9.45 0.45
CA ILE A 34 -7.01 9.25 -0.94
C ILE A 34 -7.94 8.28 -1.66
N SER A 35 -7.94 8.34 -2.99
CA SER A 35 -8.72 7.44 -3.81
C SER A 35 -8.19 6.01 -3.74
N LEU A 36 -9.10 5.04 -3.75
CA LEU A 36 -8.75 3.62 -3.81
C LEU A 36 -7.87 3.30 -5.04
N ASP A 37 -8.21 3.88 -6.19
CA ASP A 37 -7.45 3.76 -7.43
C ASP A 37 -5.97 4.17 -7.23
N TYR A 38 -5.73 5.28 -6.54
CA TYR A 38 -4.39 5.75 -6.25
C TYR A 38 -3.59 4.79 -5.37
N ILE A 39 -4.23 4.17 -4.36
CA ILE A 39 -3.61 3.12 -3.56
C ILE A 39 -3.27 1.92 -4.44
N GLN A 40 -4.18 1.48 -5.31
CA GLN A 40 -3.94 0.35 -6.20
C GLN A 40 -2.77 0.61 -7.17
N GLN A 41 -2.74 1.78 -7.80
CA GLN A 41 -1.61 2.20 -8.64
C GLN A 41 -0.29 2.20 -7.86
N ARG A 42 -0.31 2.68 -6.61
CA ARG A 42 0.89 2.71 -5.76
C ARG A 42 1.35 1.30 -5.39
N VAL A 43 0.44 0.41 -5.02
CA VAL A 43 0.71 -1.00 -4.74
C VAL A 43 1.31 -1.68 -5.97
N GLU A 44 0.75 -1.46 -7.16
CA GLU A 44 1.26 -2.03 -8.41
C GLU A 44 2.68 -1.52 -8.71
N TRP A 45 2.92 -0.22 -8.54
CA TRP A 45 4.26 0.34 -8.68
C TRP A 45 5.25 -0.29 -7.68
N MET A 46 4.84 -0.50 -6.42
CA MET A 46 5.69 -1.15 -5.41
C MET A 46 6.01 -2.61 -5.76
N ARG A 47 5.07 -3.33 -6.38
CA ARG A 47 5.32 -4.69 -6.93
C ARG A 47 6.35 -4.66 -8.06
N ARG A 48 6.18 -3.75 -9.03
CA ARG A 48 7.11 -3.59 -10.16
C ARG A 48 8.51 -3.18 -9.71
N ALA A 49 8.61 -2.37 -8.65
CA ALA A 49 9.86 -1.98 -8.04
C ALA A 49 10.52 -3.08 -7.18
N GLY A 50 9.86 -4.23 -7.00
CA GLY A 50 10.36 -5.35 -6.19
C GLY A 50 10.34 -5.10 -4.68
N ILE A 51 9.54 -4.13 -4.23
CA ILE A 51 9.44 -3.74 -2.81
C ILE A 51 8.50 -4.67 -2.04
N ILE A 52 7.43 -5.11 -2.69
CA ILE A 52 6.44 -6.06 -2.14
C ILE A 52 6.32 -7.25 -3.10
N LYS A 53 6.16 -8.44 -2.53
CA LYS A 53 6.19 -9.73 -3.24
C LYS A 53 4.88 -10.49 -3.03
#